data_AF-V6TQ73-F1
#
_entry.id   AF-V6TQ73-F1
#
_cell.length_a   1.000
_cell.length_b   1.000
_cell.length_c   1.000
_cell.angle_alpha   90.00
_cell.angle_beta   90.00
_cell.angle_gamma   90.00
#
_symmetry.space_group_name_H-M   'P 1'
#
loop_
_entity.id
_entity.type
_entity.pdbx_description
1 polymer ?
#
loop_
_entity_poly.entity_id
_entity_poly.type
_entity_poly.pdbx_seq_one_letter_code
_entity_poly.pdbx_strand_id
1 'polypeptide(L)'
;VVHRVKEWMLQRRCSRERRVQGGKRRVCVMYKEEVRAERAGAREARNPRAACTPGSGAGQCKVCEAAIGADKYCSECDQTTEAPIDGNCITISGGDICTKNSAKGTCDSCGTGYFLHKGGCYSTAEDKPGRTLCTAASSGVCTTATAGYFAIPNAPNTGESVVKCDDTTGVEISGNTYKGVLNCEVCSPPTTPAGARTESVAVCTKCRNSKYLKTDGTCGEASDCTGTTFPKADNNAGNKCVLCGDETDGIADCQECSKPENALKCLTYATMTRSPTPLEQHV
;
A
#
# COMPACT_ATOMS: atom_id res chain seq x y z
N VAL A 1 9.41 24.81 -21.35
CA VAL A 1 9.62 26.27 -21.15
C VAL A 1 10.34 26.62 -19.84
N VAL A 2 10.64 25.66 -18.94
CA VAL A 2 11.41 25.95 -17.70
C VAL A 2 12.92 25.62 -17.81
N HIS A 3 13.38 24.99 -18.89
CA HIS A 3 14.79 24.65 -19.11
C HIS A 3 15.59 25.67 -19.95
N ARG A 4 14.98 26.76 -20.41
CA ARG A 4 15.63 27.83 -21.22
C ARG A 4 15.78 29.18 -20.48
N VAL A 5 15.62 29.19 -19.16
CA VAL A 5 15.73 30.41 -18.34
C VAL A 5 17.05 30.48 -17.54
N LYS A 6 17.75 29.36 -17.34
CA LYS A 6 19.01 29.32 -16.57
C LYS A 6 20.26 29.74 -17.36
N GLU A 7 20.28 29.61 -18.69
CA GLU A 7 21.39 30.09 -19.52
C GLU A 7 21.43 31.63 -19.66
N TRP A 8 20.34 32.33 -19.35
CA TRP A 8 20.28 33.79 -19.48
C TRP A 8 20.82 34.57 -18.27
N MET A 9 21.10 33.90 -17.14
CA MET A 9 21.53 34.56 -15.90
C MET A 9 23.05 34.56 -15.67
N LEU A 10 23.84 33.72 -16.37
CA LEU A 10 25.30 33.66 -16.19
C LEU A 10 26.11 34.57 -17.14
N GLN A 11 25.53 35.03 -18.26
CA GLN A 11 26.18 35.99 -19.17
C GLN A 11 26.00 37.47 -18.77
N ARG A 12 25.20 37.77 -17.74
CA ARG A 12 24.96 39.15 -17.27
C ARG A 12 25.91 39.63 -16.17
N ARG A 13 26.79 38.77 -15.66
CA ARG A 13 27.79 39.14 -14.63
C ARG A 13 29.16 39.53 -15.19
N CYS A 14 29.27 39.71 -16.51
CA CYS A 14 30.49 40.18 -17.18
C CYS A 14 30.32 41.55 -17.89
N SER A 15 29.19 42.24 -17.72
CA SER A 15 28.91 43.51 -18.43
C SER A 15 28.42 44.66 -17.54
N ARG A 16 28.59 44.58 -16.22
CA ARG A 16 28.09 45.62 -15.29
C ARG A 16 29.12 46.24 -14.35
N GLU A 17 30.39 46.22 -14.73
CA GLU A 17 31.44 47.02 -14.07
C GLU A 17 32.26 47.82 -15.10
N ARG A 18 31.56 48.61 -15.91
CA ARG A 18 32.17 49.63 -16.76
C ARG A 18 31.47 50.98 -16.61
N ARG A 19 31.86 51.66 -15.54
CA ARG A 19 31.90 53.13 -15.30
C ARG A 19 32.23 53.20 -13.80
N VAL A 20 33.48 53.41 -13.39
CA VAL A 20 34.13 54.72 -13.35
C VAL A 20 35.66 54.54 -13.32
N GLN A 21 36.34 55.32 -14.15
CA GLN A 21 37.74 55.76 -14.14
C GLN A 21 38.90 54.73 -14.16
N GLY A 22 39.63 54.75 -15.28
CA GLY A 22 41.08 54.96 -15.21
C GLY A 22 42.00 53.78 -15.54
N GLY A 23 42.31 53.60 -16.82
CA GLY A 23 43.69 53.27 -17.22
C GLY A 23 44.06 51.79 -17.42
N LYS A 24 44.57 51.53 -18.64
CA LYS A 24 45.38 50.39 -19.12
C LYS A 24 44.62 49.11 -19.51
N ARG A 25 44.65 48.86 -20.83
CA ARG A 25 44.35 47.59 -21.50
C ARG A 25 45.11 46.45 -20.78
N ARG A 26 44.41 45.43 -20.30
CA ARG A 26 45.01 44.15 -19.93
C ARG A 26 44.36 43.04 -20.77
N VAL A 27 45.25 42.32 -21.45
CA VAL A 27 45.01 41.06 -22.16
C VAL A 27 44.55 40.01 -21.14
N CYS A 28 43.49 39.27 -21.45
CA CYS A 28 43.10 38.10 -20.67
C CYS A 28 44.15 37.00 -20.92
N VAL A 29 45.10 36.84 -20.00
CA VAL A 29 46.06 35.74 -19.99
C VAL A 29 45.39 34.53 -19.35
N MET A 30 45.34 33.43 -20.09
CA MET A 30 44.90 32.11 -19.62
C MET A 30 45.86 31.63 -18.52
N TYR A 31 45.40 31.56 -17.28
CA TYR A 31 46.15 30.86 -16.22
C TYR A 31 45.73 29.39 -16.23
N LYS A 32 46.68 28.53 -16.58
CA LYS A 32 46.59 27.06 -16.48
C LYS A 32 47.03 26.69 -15.06
N GLU A 33 46.08 26.49 -14.15
CA GLU A 33 46.39 25.87 -12.85
C GLU A 33 46.19 24.35 -12.97
N GLU A 34 47.28 23.64 -12.77
CA GLU A 34 47.31 22.19 -12.59
C GLU A 34 46.66 21.83 -11.25
N VAL A 35 45.44 21.30 -11.29
CA VAL A 35 44.78 20.73 -10.12
C VAL A 35 45.25 19.29 -9.91
N ARG A 36 46.11 19.16 -8.90
CA ARG A 36 46.50 17.92 -8.22
C ARG A 36 45.25 17.12 -7.86
N ALA A 37 45.28 15.82 -8.11
CA ALA A 37 44.22 14.89 -7.75
C ALA A 37 44.03 14.83 -6.22
N GLU A 38 42.94 15.43 -5.74
CA GLU A 38 42.40 15.16 -4.40
C GLU A 38 41.07 14.41 -4.52
N ARG A 39 40.95 13.38 -3.67
CA ARG A 39 39.90 12.37 -3.65
C ARG A 39 38.52 13.01 -3.47
N ALA A 40 37.70 12.97 -4.50
CA ALA A 40 36.27 13.24 -4.40
C ALA A 40 35.57 12.07 -3.70
N GLY A 41 35.51 12.10 -2.36
CA GLY A 41 34.42 11.49 -1.60
C GLY A 41 33.18 12.37 -1.74
N ALA A 42 32.57 12.37 -2.92
CA ALA A 42 31.32 13.05 -3.15
C ALA A 42 30.23 12.34 -2.33
N ARG A 43 29.68 13.05 -1.35
CA ARG A 43 28.38 12.73 -0.77
C ARG A 43 27.38 12.89 -1.91
N GLU A 44 27.09 11.77 -2.56
CA GLU A 44 26.04 11.63 -3.56
C GLU A 44 24.74 12.19 -2.94
N ALA A 45 24.20 13.24 -3.56
CA ALA A 45 22.85 13.66 -3.31
C ALA A 45 21.93 12.49 -3.64
N ARG A 46 21.45 11.76 -2.62
CA ARG A 46 20.61 10.57 -2.81
C ARG A 46 19.36 10.95 -3.59
N ASN A 47 19.35 10.49 -4.84
CA ASN A 47 18.22 10.44 -5.75
C ASN A 47 17.00 9.79 -5.07
N PRO A 48 15.78 10.35 -5.15
CA PRO A 48 14.62 9.88 -4.37
C PRO A 48 13.98 8.55 -4.85
N ARG A 49 14.74 7.66 -5.53
CA ARG A 49 14.22 6.40 -6.10
C ARG A 49 15.21 5.22 -6.18
N ALA A 50 16.31 5.23 -5.42
CA ALA A 50 17.16 4.04 -5.38
C ALA A 50 16.44 2.94 -4.58
N ALA A 51 16.10 1.83 -5.24
CA ALA A 51 15.65 0.62 -4.57
C ALA A 51 16.65 0.22 -3.47
N CYS A 52 16.16 -0.22 -2.32
CA CYS A 52 17.01 -0.63 -1.20
C CYS A 52 18.03 -1.67 -1.67
N THR A 53 19.31 -1.42 -1.39
CA THR A 53 20.42 -2.33 -1.69
C THR A 53 21.07 -2.74 -0.37
N PRO A 54 21.22 -4.05 -0.09
CA PRO A 54 21.94 -4.51 1.09
C PRO A 54 23.39 -4.03 1.09
N GLY A 55 23.89 -3.64 2.25
CA GLY A 55 25.25 -3.16 2.47
C GLY A 55 25.63 -3.31 3.94
N SER A 56 26.87 -2.92 4.25
CA SER A 56 27.43 -3.06 5.60
C SER A 56 28.12 -1.77 6.04
N GLY A 57 28.05 -1.47 7.34
CA GLY A 57 28.53 -0.24 7.94
C GLY A 57 27.42 0.76 8.28
N ALA A 58 27.81 1.88 8.88
CA ALA A 58 26.88 2.92 9.31
C ALA A 58 26.09 3.51 8.14
N GLY A 59 24.78 3.71 8.36
CA GLY A 59 23.82 4.20 7.38
C GLY A 59 23.52 3.23 6.23
N GLN A 60 24.01 1.99 6.31
CA GLN A 60 23.73 0.94 5.33
C GLN A 60 22.62 0.03 5.83
N CYS A 61 21.81 -0.41 4.87
CA CYS A 61 20.77 -1.38 5.13
C CYS A 61 21.32 -2.79 5.07
N LYS A 62 21.08 -3.61 6.08
CA LYS A 62 21.46 -5.02 6.07
C LYS A 62 20.42 -5.90 5.38
N VAL A 63 19.12 -5.64 5.59
CA VAL A 63 18.02 -6.42 5.02
C VAL A 63 17.01 -5.50 4.33
N CYS A 64 16.70 -5.79 3.06
CA CYS A 64 15.78 -5.01 2.22
C CYS A 64 14.49 -5.80 1.92
N GLU A 65 13.67 -6.06 2.93
CA GLU A 65 12.45 -6.89 2.81
C GLU A 65 11.14 -6.14 3.04
N ALA A 66 11.19 -4.86 3.42
CA ALA A 66 9.99 -4.04 3.57
C ALA A 66 9.44 -3.65 2.20
N ALA A 67 8.53 -4.48 1.67
CA ALA A 67 7.86 -4.25 0.39
C ALA A 67 6.70 -3.27 0.55
N ILE A 68 6.83 -2.08 -0.05
CA ILE A 68 5.84 -1.02 0.01
C ILE A 68 5.56 -0.54 -1.41
N GLY A 69 4.31 -0.75 -1.88
CA GLY A 69 3.97 -0.54 -3.27
C GLY A 69 4.80 -1.44 -4.19
N ALA A 70 5.51 -0.84 -5.15
CA ALA A 70 6.40 -1.55 -6.07
C ALA A 70 7.86 -1.61 -5.59
N ASP A 71 8.20 -0.91 -4.50
CA ASP A 71 9.57 -0.70 -4.06
C ASP A 71 9.88 -1.56 -2.81
N LYS A 72 11.17 -1.82 -2.61
CA LYS A 72 11.70 -2.42 -1.38
C LYS A 72 12.47 -1.39 -0.58
N TYR A 73 12.20 -1.36 0.71
CA TYR A 73 12.79 -0.46 1.69
C TYR A 73 13.61 -1.25 2.70
N CYS A 74 14.45 -0.54 3.47
CA CYS A 74 15.22 -1.17 4.52
C CYS A 74 14.31 -1.66 5.65
N SER A 75 14.46 -2.92 6.04
CA SER A 75 13.77 -3.56 7.17
C SER A 75 14.70 -3.85 8.35
N GLU A 76 16.01 -3.89 8.15
CA GLU A 76 17.00 -3.99 9.21
C GLU A 76 18.28 -3.24 8.82
N CYS A 77 18.70 -2.31 9.67
CA CYS A 77 19.96 -1.61 9.54
C CYS A 77 21.13 -2.47 10.00
N ASP A 78 22.30 -2.26 9.39
CA ASP A 78 23.49 -3.04 9.72
C ASP A 78 24.01 -2.72 11.13
N GLN A 79 23.92 -1.45 11.53
CA GLN A 79 24.31 -1.03 12.86
C GLN A 79 23.14 -1.16 13.85
N THR A 80 23.40 -1.79 14.99
CA THR A 80 22.43 -1.92 16.10
C THR A 80 22.15 -0.60 16.81
N THR A 81 22.86 0.48 16.46
CA THR A 81 22.58 1.86 16.92
C THR A 81 21.63 2.60 15.99
N GLU A 82 21.25 1.99 14.87
CA GLU A 82 20.37 2.56 13.84
C GLU A 82 19.06 1.79 13.76
N ALA A 83 18.05 2.40 13.16
CA ALA A 83 16.82 1.71 12.78
C ALA A 83 16.23 2.31 11.49
N PRO A 84 15.39 1.57 10.75
CA PRO A 84 14.78 2.07 9.54
C PRO A 84 13.66 3.04 9.85
N ILE A 85 13.82 4.29 9.42
CA ILE A 85 12.78 5.33 9.44
C ILE A 85 12.47 5.68 8.00
N ASP A 86 11.22 5.43 7.58
CA ASP A 86 10.81 5.54 6.17
C ASP A 86 11.76 4.77 5.22
N GLY A 87 12.26 3.62 5.69
CA GLY A 87 13.19 2.77 4.94
C GLY A 87 14.65 3.23 4.88
N ASN A 88 15.02 4.31 5.59
CA ASN A 88 16.40 4.77 5.69
C ASN A 88 16.98 4.45 7.06
N CYS A 89 18.23 4.00 7.10
CA CYS A 89 18.93 3.78 8.36
C CYS A 89 19.37 5.09 9.00
N ILE A 90 18.82 5.35 10.19
CA ILE A 90 19.07 6.55 10.98
C ILE A 90 19.52 6.13 12.38
N THR A 91 20.56 6.78 12.90
CA THR A 91 20.98 6.59 14.29
C THR A 91 19.88 7.04 15.25
N ILE A 92 19.52 6.17 16.20
CA ILE A 92 18.49 6.47 17.20
C ILE A 92 19.15 6.94 18.48
N SER A 93 19.01 8.24 18.78
CA SER A 93 19.62 8.89 19.95
C SER A 93 18.61 9.22 21.07
N GLY A 94 17.32 8.95 20.84
CA GLY A 94 16.19 9.21 21.74
C GLY A 94 14.88 8.70 21.12
N GLY A 95 13.96 8.17 21.94
CA GLY A 95 12.86 7.28 21.52
C GLY A 95 11.60 7.93 20.94
N ASP A 96 11.67 9.12 20.34
CA ASP A 96 10.46 9.84 19.95
C ASP A 96 9.76 9.25 18.72
N ILE A 97 10.53 8.72 17.77
CA ILE A 97 10.01 8.09 16.55
C ILE A 97 10.06 6.56 16.64
N CYS A 98 11.10 6.02 17.26
CA CYS A 98 11.40 4.60 17.29
C CYS A 98 11.95 4.21 18.65
N THR A 99 11.29 3.27 19.32
CA THR A 99 11.91 2.51 20.41
C THR A 99 12.80 1.47 19.76
N LYS A 100 14.12 1.66 19.83
CA LYS A 100 15.08 0.83 19.12
C LYS A 100 15.18 -0.56 19.76
N ASN A 101 15.23 -1.59 18.93
CA ASN A 101 15.59 -2.93 19.35
C ASN A 101 17.05 -2.97 19.83
N SER A 102 17.31 -3.62 20.97
CA SER A 102 18.66 -3.66 21.55
C SER A 102 19.62 -4.63 20.85
N ALA A 103 19.09 -5.59 20.09
CA ALA A 103 19.86 -6.66 19.45
C ALA A 103 20.01 -6.49 17.92
N LYS A 104 19.09 -5.75 17.29
CA LYS A 104 19.03 -5.56 15.84
C LYS A 104 18.93 -4.09 15.48
N GLY A 105 19.31 -3.75 14.26
CA GLY A 105 19.07 -2.41 13.70
C GLY A 105 17.61 -2.21 13.29
N THR A 106 16.66 -2.37 14.21
CA THR A 106 15.20 -2.30 13.98
C THR A 106 14.50 -1.52 15.08
N CYS A 107 13.21 -1.25 14.89
CA CYS A 107 12.32 -0.68 15.90
C CYS A 107 11.45 -1.76 16.56
N ASP A 108 11.31 -1.69 17.88
CA ASP A 108 10.34 -2.47 18.66
C ASP A 108 8.97 -1.80 18.70
N SER A 109 8.91 -0.47 18.63
CA SER A 109 7.68 0.31 18.53
C SER A 109 7.94 1.67 17.91
N CYS A 110 6.87 2.31 17.43
CA CYS A 110 6.94 3.60 16.74
C CYS A 110 6.17 4.70 17.47
N GLY A 111 6.64 5.94 17.28
CA GLY A 111 6.04 7.14 17.84
C GLY A 111 4.80 7.62 17.08
N THR A 112 4.25 8.76 17.51
CA THR A 112 3.06 9.38 16.92
C THR A 112 3.27 9.75 15.45
N GLY A 113 2.29 9.46 14.60
CA GLY A 113 2.35 9.72 13.15
C GLY A 113 3.06 8.63 12.34
N TYR A 114 3.64 7.64 13.02
CA TYR A 114 4.30 6.48 12.45
C TYR A 114 3.58 5.19 12.84
N PHE A 115 3.75 4.15 12.03
CA PHE A 115 3.36 2.79 12.37
C PHE A 115 4.52 1.82 12.12
N LEU A 116 4.54 0.72 12.88
CA LEU A 116 5.54 -0.33 12.72
C LEU A 116 5.16 -1.23 11.54
N HIS A 117 6.12 -1.43 10.64
CA HIS A 117 6.01 -2.36 9.52
C HIS A 117 7.37 -2.97 9.24
N LYS A 118 7.48 -4.30 9.18
CA LYS A 118 8.73 -5.03 8.88
C LYS A 118 9.96 -4.53 9.64
N GLY A 119 9.81 -4.18 10.92
CA GLY A 119 10.91 -3.71 11.78
C GLY A 119 11.32 -2.25 11.61
N GLY A 120 10.65 -1.49 10.75
CA GLY A 120 10.87 -0.05 10.56
C GLY A 120 9.66 0.79 10.96
N CYS A 121 9.90 2.07 11.26
CA CYS A 121 8.84 3.05 11.50
C CYS A 121 8.56 3.85 10.24
N TYR A 122 7.32 3.76 9.76
CA TYR A 122 6.90 4.40 8.52
C TYR A 122 5.89 5.50 8.80
N SER A 123 6.19 6.70 8.30
CA SER A 123 5.36 7.87 8.44
C SER A 123 4.14 7.76 7.56
N THR A 124 3.02 8.25 8.10
CA THR A 124 1.80 8.39 7.32
C THR A 124 1.81 9.61 6.40
N ALA A 125 2.75 10.55 6.47
CA ALA A 125 2.71 11.77 5.64
C ALA A 125 2.69 11.49 4.11
N GLU A 126 2.04 12.37 3.33
CA GLU A 126 1.76 12.18 1.88
C GLU A 126 2.96 11.80 1.00
N ASP A 127 4.15 12.30 1.32
CA ASP A 127 5.39 12.08 0.56
C ASP A 127 6.20 10.90 1.08
N LYS A 128 5.68 10.13 2.04
CA LYS A 128 6.38 9.05 2.72
C LYS A 128 5.91 7.69 2.26
N PRO A 129 6.80 6.68 2.24
CA PRO A 129 6.44 5.33 1.83
C PRO A 129 5.28 4.77 2.64
N GLY A 130 5.22 5.04 3.95
CA GLY A 130 4.17 4.55 4.83
C GLY A 130 2.75 4.95 4.41
N ARG A 131 2.56 6.08 3.73
CA ARG A 131 1.25 6.51 3.22
C ARG A 131 0.63 5.50 2.24
N THR A 132 1.46 4.73 1.54
CA THR A 132 1.00 3.69 0.62
C THR A 132 0.22 2.58 1.34
N LEU A 133 0.54 2.34 2.62
CA LEU A 133 -0.10 1.31 3.45
C LEU A 133 -1.16 1.91 4.37
N CYS A 134 -0.88 3.11 4.90
CA CYS A 134 -1.63 3.66 6.02
C CYS A 134 -1.88 5.17 5.88
N THR A 135 -3.14 5.58 6.00
CA THR A 135 -3.56 7.00 5.97
C THR A 135 -3.66 7.64 7.36
N ALA A 136 -3.77 6.84 8.42
CA ALA A 136 -3.72 7.35 9.79
C ALA A 136 -3.11 6.32 10.74
N ALA A 137 -2.21 6.78 11.60
CA ALA A 137 -1.57 5.95 12.61
C ALA A 137 -1.65 6.61 13.98
N SER A 138 -1.82 5.79 15.01
CA SER A 138 -1.83 6.20 16.41
C SER A 138 -1.00 5.24 17.23
N SER A 139 -0.13 5.78 18.10
CA SER A 139 0.70 5.00 19.02
C SER A 139 1.49 3.86 18.35
N GLY A 140 2.02 4.09 17.15
CA GLY A 140 2.79 3.08 16.42
C GLY A 140 1.95 2.06 15.64
N VAL A 141 0.63 2.21 15.60
CA VAL A 141 -0.31 1.29 14.95
C VAL A 141 -1.02 2.00 13.81
N CYS A 142 -1.12 1.35 12.65
CA CYS A 142 -1.98 1.81 11.57
C CYS A 142 -3.46 1.66 11.97
N THR A 143 -4.18 2.77 12.08
CA THR A 143 -5.61 2.79 12.45
C THR A 143 -6.51 2.92 11.23
N THR A 144 -5.99 3.46 10.12
CA THR A 144 -6.73 3.59 8.86
C THR A 144 -5.82 3.19 7.72
N ALA A 145 -6.07 2.03 7.14
CA ALA A 145 -5.32 1.52 6.01
C ALA A 145 -5.70 2.25 4.71
N THR A 146 -4.75 2.31 3.78
CA THR A 146 -4.98 2.76 2.41
C THR A 146 -5.73 1.68 1.62
N ALA A 147 -6.49 2.06 0.59
CA ALA A 147 -7.18 1.10 -0.28
C ALA A 147 -6.20 0.04 -0.81
N GLY A 148 -6.60 -1.23 -0.73
CA GLY A 148 -5.74 -2.39 -1.01
C GLY A 148 -5.00 -2.95 0.20
N TYR A 149 -5.20 -2.35 1.38
CA TYR A 149 -4.75 -2.84 2.66
C TYR A 149 -5.90 -2.77 3.68
N PHE A 150 -5.79 -3.54 4.75
CA PHE A 150 -6.68 -3.45 5.90
C PHE A 150 -5.88 -3.29 7.19
N ALA A 151 -6.39 -2.47 8.11
CA ALA A 151 -5.83 -2.35 9.45
C ALA A 151 -6.26 -3.56 10.28
N ILE A 152 -5.32 -4.14 11.02
CA ILE A 152 -5.58 -5.29 11.87
C ILE A 152 -6.37 -4.81 13.10
N PRO A 153 -7.55 -5.39 13.40
CA PRO A 153 -8.31 -5.06 14.59
C PRO A 153 -7.49 -5.31 15.87
N ASN A 154 -7.39 -4.29 16.75
CA ASN A 154 -6.66 -4.37 18.02
C ASN A 154 -5.18 -4.78 17.88
N ALA A 155 -4.52 -4.39 16.79
CA ALA A 155 -3.10 -4.69 16.59
C ALA A 155 -2.23 -4.15 17.74
N PRO A 156 -1.19 -4.89 18.16
CA PRO A 156 -0.21 -4.40 19.10
C PRO A 156 0.66 -3.31 18.46
N ASN A 157 1.18 -2.40 19.27
CA ASN A 157 2.18 -1.41 18.82
C ASN A 157 3.60 -1.97 18.68
N THR A 158 3.77 -3.28 18.91
CA THR A 158 5.04 -4.00 18.80
C THR A 158 5.09 -4.98 17.64
N GLY A 159 4.18 -4.84 16.67
CA GLY A 159 4.09 -5.73 15.52
C GLY A 159 3.49 -5.07 14.30
N GLU A 160 3.18 -5.89 13.29
CA GLU A 160 2.44 -5.44 12.13
C GLU A 160 1.04 -4.99 12.53
N SER A 161 0.57 -3.95 11.88
CA SER A 161 -0.77 -3.38 12.11
C SER A 161 -1.59 -3.24 10.83
N VAL A 162 -1.00 -3.59 9.69
CA VAL A 162 -1.60 -3.46 8.37
C VAL A 162 -1.22 -4.66 7.52
N VAL A 163 -2.17 -5.20 6.77
CA VAL A 163 -1.96 -6.34 5.87
C VAL A 163 -2.56 -6.01 4.52
N LYS A 164 -1.88 -6.45 3.45
CA LYS A 164 -2.34 -6.24 2.08
C LYS A 164 -3.53 -7.14 1.77
N CYS A 165 -4.50 -6.64 1.02
CA CYS A 165 -5.73 -7.37 0.72
C CYS A 165 -5.52 -8.68 -0.03
N ASP A 166 -4.41 -8.86 -0.75
CA ASP A 166 -4.04 -10.09 -1.47
C ASP A 166 -2.91 -10.90 -0.82
N ASP A 167 -2.48 -10.54 0.39
CA ASP A 167 -1.45 -11.29 1.11
C ASP A 167 -2.06 -12.55 1.75
N THR A 168 -1.97 -13.67 1.03
CA THR A 168 -2.49 -14.96 1.50
C THR A 168 -1.64 -15.62 2.57
N THR A 169 -0.40 -15.14 2.79
CA THR A 169 0.47 -15.61 3.87
C THR A 169 0.07 -14.94 5.18
N GLY A 170 -0.11 -13.63 5.15
CA GLY A 170 -0.58 -12.84 6.27
C GLY A 170 0.43 -12.70 7.40
N VAL A 171 -0.08 -12.30 8.57
CA VAL A 171 0.70 -12.08 9.79
C VAL A 171 0.03 -12.74 10.98
N GLU A 172 0.80 -13.48 11.77
CA GLU A 172 0.34 -14.05 13.03
C GLU A 172 0.49 -13.06 14.18
N ILE A 173 -0.60 -12.82 14.90
CA ILE A 173 -0.65 -11.98 16.10
C ILE A 173 -1.43 -12.73 17.16
N SER A 174 -0.75 -13.02 18.28
CA SER A 174 -1.36 -13.68 19.45
C SER A 174 -2.08 -14.99 19.10
N GLY A 175 -1.50 -15.80 18.20
CA GLY A 175 -2.04 -17.09 17.77
C GLY A 175 -3.17 -17.02 16.72
N ASN A 176 -3.48 -15.83 16.19
CA ASN A 176 -4.41 -15.65 15.07
C ASN A 176 -3.65 -15.13 13.84
N THR A 177 -3.91 -15.73 12.68
CA THR A 177 -3.31 -15.28 11.41
C THR A 177 -4.25 -14.35 10.65
N TYR A 178 -3.83 -13.10 10.45
CA TYR A 178 -4.52 -12.09 9.65
C TYR A 178 -4.02 -12.13 8.22
N LYS A 179 -4.89 -12.50 7.28
CA LYS A 179 -4.51 -12.66 5.87
C LYS A 179 -5.55 -12.08 4.92
N GLY A 180 -5.09 -11.76 3.72
CA GLY A 180 -5.89 -11.34 2.59
C GLY A 180 -6.52 -12.51 1.82
N VAL A 181 -7.13 -12.14 0.71
CA VAL A 181 -7.80 -13.04 -0.24
C VAL A 181 -7.08 -12.96 -1.58
N LEU A 182 -6.75 -14.12 -2.15
CA LEU A 182 -6.05 -14.18 -3.44
C LEU A 182 -6.79 -13.36 -4.50
N ASN A 183 -6.06 -12.50 -5.22
CA ASN A 183 -6.58 -11.58 -6.24
C ASN A 183 -7.57 -10.51 -5.73
N CYS A 184 -7.59 -10.23 -4.43
CA CYS A 184 -8.37 -9.12 -3.91
C CYS A 184 -7.64 -7.77 -4.11
N GLU A 185 -8.34 -6.81 -4.72
CA GLU A 185 -7.84 -5.44 -4.92
C GLU A 185 -8.18 -4.55 -3.73
N VAL A 186 -9.41 -4.64 -3.23
CA VAL A 186 -9.92 -3.82 -2.12
C VAL A 186 -10.66 -4.73 -1.16
N CYS A 187 -10.40 -4.58 0.13
CA CYS A 187 -10.97 -5.40 1.19
C CYS A 187 -11.31 -4.58 2.43
N SER A 188 -12.15 -5.15 3.26
CA SER A 188 -12.41 -4.69 4.63
C SER A 188 -11.70 -5.61 5.62
N PRO A 189 -11.40 -5.10 6.84
CA PRO A 189 -10.89 -5.94 7.92
C PRO A 189 -11.81 -7.16 8.19
N PRO A 190 -11.27 -8.26 8.73
CA PRO A 190 -12.07 -9.40 9.16
C PRO A 190 -13.19 -8.95 10.11
N THR A 191 -14.41 -9.42 9.87
CA THR A 191 -15.59 -9.10 10.68
C THR A 191 -15.75 -10.03 11.88
N THR A 192 -15.07 -11.18 11.87
CA THR A 192 -15.00 -12.10 13.00
C THR A 192 -14.12 -11.55 14.11
N PRO A 193 -14.55 -11.59 15.39
CA PRO A 193 -13.71 -11.20 16.52
C PRO A 193 -12.39 -11.99 16.54
N ALA A 194 -11.29 -11.31 16.91
CA ALA A 194 -10.01 -11.94 17.15
C ALA A 194 -10.15 -13.09 18.17
N GLY A 195 -9.62 -14.27 17.86
CA GLY A 195 -9.72 -15.46 18.71
C GLY A 195 -10.97 -16.33 18.52
N ALA A 196 -11.92 -15.94 17.66
CA ALA A 196 -13.06 -16.80 17.31
C ALA A 196 -12.66 -17.94 16.34
N ARG A 197 -11.54 -17.78 15.62
CA ARG A 197 -10.99 -18.73 14.64
C ARG A 197 -9.48 -18.59 14.58
N THR A 198 -8.77 -19.66 14.24
CA THR A 198 -7.31 -19.67 14.01
C THR A 198 -6.87 -18.72 12.88
N GLU A 199 -7.78 -18.41 11.95
CA GLU A 199 -7.51 -17.52 10.82
C GLU A 199 -8.58 -16.42 10.71
N SER A 200 -8.11 -15.19 10.54
CA SER A 200 -8.92 -13.99 10.33
C SER A 200 -8.68 -13.46 8.92
N VAL A 201 -9.57 -13.83 8.00
CA VAL A 201 -9.47 -13.51 6.58
C VAL A 201 -10.19 -12.20 6.29
N ALA A 202 -9.55 -11.30 5.54
CA ALA A 202 -10.15 -10.06 5.09
C ALA A 202 -11.38 -10.33 4.20
N VAL A 203 -12.35 -9.42 4.22
CA VAL A 203 -13.54 -9.52 3.35
C VAL A 203 -13.25 -8.78 2.05
N CYS A 204 -13.12 -9.51 0.94
CA CYS A 204 -12.90 -8.85 -0.34
C CYS A 204 -14.15 -8.11 -0.80
N THR A 205 -13.94 -6.91 -1.35
CA THR A 205 -15.01 -6.04 -1.87
C THR A 205 -14.82 -5.68 -3.34
N LYS A 206 -13.61 -5.86 -3.86
CA LYS A 206 -13.29 -5.71 -5.28
C LYS A 206 -12.11 -6.60 -5.65
N CYS A 207 -12.23 -7.33 -6.75
CA CYS A 207 -11.19 -8.21 -7.27
C CYS A 207 -10.37 -7.53 -8.37
N ARG A 208 -9.08 -7.87 -8.46
CA ARG A 208 -8.20 -7.44 -9.56
C ARG A 208 -8.21 -8.43 -10.72
N ASN A 209 -7.47 -8.13 -11.79
CA ASN A 209 -7.21 -9.06 -12.92
C ASN A 209 -8.49 -9.58 -13.58
N SER A 210 -9.52 -8.74 -13.69
CA SER A 210 -10.83 -9.07 -14.27
C SER A 210 -11.58 -10.21 -13.58
N LYS A 211 -11.17 -10.61 -12.37
CA LYS A 211 -11.85 -11.63 -11.56
C LYS A 211 -13.18 -11.11 -11.03
N TYR A 212 -14.08 -12.04 -10.75
CA TYR A 212 -15.43 -11.80 -10.26
C TYR A 212 -15.49 -12.00 -8.75
N LEU A 213 -16.02 -11.00 -8.04
CA LEU A 213 -16.30 -11.11 -6.61
C LEU A 213 -17.47 -12.06 -6.39
N LYS A 214 -17.24 -13.15 -5.66
CA LYS A 214 -18.26 -14.11 -5.24
C LYS A 214 -18.95 -13.65 -3.96
N THR A 215 -20.12 -14.22 -3.70
CA THR A 215 -20.93 -13.94 -2.50
C THR A 215 -20.25 -14.34 -1.19
N ASP A 216 -19.29 -15.27 -1.25
CA ASP A 216 -18.45 -15.69 -0.11
C ASP A 216 -17.30 -14.71 0.20
N GLY A 217 -17.17 -13.61 -0.54
CA GLY A 217 -16.09 -12.63 -0.37
C GLY A 217 -14.76 -13.03 -0.99
N THR A 218 -14.73 -14.02 -1.88
CA THR A 218 -13.52 -14.44 -2.62
C THR A 218 -13.61 -14.12 -4.11
N CYS A 219 -12.46 -14.15 -4.80
CA CYS A 219 -12.35 -13.80 -6.21
C CYS A 219 -12.26 -15.05 -7.09
N GLY A 220 -13.15 -15.16 -8.08
CA GLY A 220 -13.21 -16.27 -9.03
C GLY A 220 -13.24 -15.82 -10.49
N GLU A 221 -13.40 -16.76 -11.40
CA GLU A 221 -13.68 -16.51 -12.82
C GLU A 221 -15.17 -16.27 -13.07
N ALA A 222 -15.51 -15.75 -14.24
CA ALA A 222 -16.90 -15.63 -14.67
C ALA A 222 -17.64 -16.98 -14.67
N SER A 223 -16.91 -18.07 -14.98
CA SER A 223 -17.43 -19.45 -14.97
C SER A 223 -17.74 -19.97 -13.57
N ASP A 224 -17.24 -19.32 -12.52
CA ASP A 224 -17.54 -19.71 -11.13
C ASP A 224 -18.90 -19.14 -10.69
N CYS A 225 -19.43 -18.14 -11.39
CA CYS A 225 -20.76 -17.58 -11.16
C CYS A 225 -21.84 -18.45 -11.83
N THR A 226 -22.18 -19.59 -11.21
CA THR A 226 -23.16 -20.54 -11.73
C THR A 226 -24.18 -20.96 -10.67
N GLY A 227 -25.27 -21.61 -11.09
CA GLY A 227 -26.34 -22.06 -10.22
C GLY A 227 -27.18 -20.89 -9.72
N THR A 228 -26.90 -20.42 -8.50
CA THR A 228 -27.64 -19.34 -7.82
C THR A 228 -27.09 -17.95 -8.11
N THR A 229 -25.98 -17.86 -8.85
CA THR A 229 -25.39 -16.60 -9.28
C THR A 229 -25.06 -16.62 -10.77
N PHE A 230 -24.88 -15.43 -11.35
CA PHE A 230 -24.43 -15.23 -12.73
C PHE A 230 -23.37 -14.13 -12.82
N PRO A 231 -22.50 -14.15 -13.85
CA PRO A 231 -21.44 -13.16 -13.98
C PRO A 231 -21.99 -11.83 -14.51
N LYS A 232 -21.69 -10.75 -13.79
CA LYS A 232 -21.89 -9.37 -14.23
C LYS A 232 -20.56 -8.61 -14.21
N ALA A 233 -20.13 -8.18 -15.39
CA ALA A 233 -18.97 -7.31 -15.53
C ALA A 233 -19.34 -5.87 -15.17
N ASP A 234 -18.46 -5.18 -14.45
CA ASP A 234 -18.59 -3.75 -14.13
C ASP A 234 -17.19 -3.12 -14.08
N ASN A 235 -16.92 -2.21 -15.00
CA ASN A 235 -15.61 -1.56 -15.11
C ASN A 235 -15.34 -0.55 -13.99
N ASN A 236 -16.37 -0.07 -13.29
CA ASN A 236 -16.25 0.93 -12.24
C ASN A 236 -16.24 0.27 -10.86
N ALA A 237 -17.24 -0.58 -10.57
CA ALA A 237 -17.40 -1.25 -9.29
C ALA A 237 -16.56 -2.54 -9.17
N GLY A 238 -16.12 -3.10 -10.31
CA GLY A 238 -15.49 -4.42 -10.38
C GLY A 238 -16.49 -5.53 -10.70
N ASN A 239 -16.00 -6.57 -11.36
CA ASN A 239 -16.84 -7.70 -11.77
C ASN A 239 -17.37 -8.45 -10.54
N LYS A 240 -18.63 -8.90 -10.60
CA LYS A 240 -19.30 -9.60 -9.49
C LYS A 240 -20.15 -10.77 -9.96
N CYS A 241 -20.20 -11.83 -9.15
CA CYS A 241 -21.24 -12.84 -9.23
C CYS A 241 -22.48 -12.31 -8.54
N VAL A 242 -23.53 -12.06 -9.31
CA VAL A 242 -24.79 -11.51 -8.79
C VAL A 242 -25.78 -12.65 -8.56
N LEU A 243 -26.57 -12.58 -7.50
CA LEU A 243 -27.63 -13.54 -7.23
C LEU A 243 -28.66 -13.52 -8.37
N CYS A 244 -29.14 -14.68 -8.77
CA CYS A 244 -30.17 -14.81 -9.81
C CYS A 244 -31.44 -14.00 -9.48
N GLY A 245 -31.78 -13.92 -8.19
CA GLY A 245 -32.93 -13.19 -7.66
C GLY A 245 -32.65 -11.73 -7.26
N ASP A 246 -31.51 -11.16 -7.63
CA ASP A 246 -31.20 -9.75 -7.32
C ASP A 246 -32.24 -8.81 -7.93
N GLU A 247 -32.74 -7.85 -7.14
CA GLU A 247 -33.83 -6.95 -7.55
C GLU A 247 -33.44 -5.97 -8.66
N THR A 248 -32.15 -5.68 -8.82
CA THR A 248 -31.64 -4.70 -9.79
C THR A 248 -31.14 -5.37 -11.06
N ASP A 249 -30.35 -6.44 -10.87
CA ASP A 249 -29.56 -7.07 -11.93
C ASP A 249 -30.08 -8.45 -12.32
N GLY A 250 -30.85 -9.09 -11.45
CA GLY A 250 -31.39 -10.44 -11.60
C GLY A 250 -32.81 -10.48 -12.16
N ILE A 251 -33.47 -11.61 -11.94
CA ILE A 251 -34.88 -11.85 -12.25
C ILE A 251 -35.59 -12.05 -10.92
N ALA A 252 -36.61 -11.23 -10.64
CA ALA A 252 -37.39 -11.35 -9.40
C ALA A 252 -37.87 -12.79 -9.16
N ASP A 253 -37.78 -13.23 -7.91
CA ASP A 253 -38.12 -14.59 -7.44
C ASP A 253 -37.30 -15.73 -8.07
N CYS A 254 -36.24 -15.45 -8.82
CA CYS A 254 -35.41 -16.48 -9.44
C CYS A 254 -34.37 -17.06 -8.47
N GLN A 255 -34.34 -18.40 -8.33
CA GLN A 255 -33.41 -19.11 -7.45
C GLN A 255 -32.17 -19.58 -8.22
N GLU A 256 -32.36 -20.21 -9.37
CA GLU A 256 -31.27 -20.62 -10.25
C GLU A 256 -31.43 -20.02 -11.63
N CYS A 257 -30.32 -19.67 -12.26
CA CYS A 257 -30.31 -19.04 -13.57
C CYS A 257 -29.16 -19.52 -14.44
N SER A 258 -29.31 -19.34 -15.75
CA SER A 258 -28.25 -19.55 -16.73
C SER A 258 -28.09 -18.32 -17.59
N LYS A 259 -26.84 -18.07 -18.01
CA LYS A 259 -26.49 -16.97 -18.92
C LYS A 259 -25.64 -17.53 -20.06
N PRO A 260 -26.24 -18.26 -21.03
CA PRO A 260 -25.50 -18.90 -22.12
C PRO A 260 -24.87 -17.90 -23.09
N GLU A 261 -25.38 -16.66 -23.13
CA GLU A 261 -24.84 -15.54 -23.92
C GLU A 261 -24.98 -14.23 -23.12
N ASN A 262 -25.79 -13.28 -23.61
CA ASN A 262 -26.05 -12.00 -22.96
C ASN A 262 -27.44 -11.92 -22.30
N ALA A 263 -28.25 -12.97 -22.41
CA ALA A 263 -29.57 -13.03 -21.81
C ALA A 263 -29.57 -13.94 -20.58
N LEU A 264 -29.97 -13.40 -19.44
CA LEU A 264 -30.20 -14.14 -18.21
C LEU A 264 -31.53 -14.90 -18.32
N LYS A 265 -31.52 -16.20 -18.02
CA LYS A 265 -32.72 -17.05 -18.01
C LYS A 265 -32.89 -17.69 -16.65
N CYS A 266 -34.08 -17.56 -16.07
CA CYS A 266 -34.40 -18.27 -14.84
C CYS A 266 -34.68 -19.75 -15.13
N LEU A 267 -34.06 -20.63 -14.36
CA LEU A 267 -34.24 -22.09 -14.40
C LEU A 267 -35.26 -22.55 -13.36
N THR A 268 -35.23 -21.94 -12.17
CA THR A 268 -36.14 -22.25 -11.06
C THR A 268 -36.59 -20.98 -10.35
N TYR A 269 -37.89 -20.87 -10.07
CA TYR A 269 -38.45 -19.78 -9.27
C TYR A 269 -38.69 -20.25 -7.84
N ALA A 270 -38.58 -19.35 -6.87
CA ALA A 270 -39.02 -19.59 -5.52
C ALA A 270 -40.51 -19.94 -5.53
N THR A 271 -40.87 -21.11 -5.01
CA THR A 271 -42.28 -21.43 -4.83
C THR A 271 -42.85 -20.46 -3.80
N MET A 272 -43.81 -19.64 -4.22
CA MET A 272 -44.53 -18.77 -3.28
C MET A 272 -45.19 -19.67 -2.23
N THR A 273 -44.66 -19.69 -1.00
CA THR A 273 -45.36 -20.15 0.19
C THR A 273 -46.43 -19.13 0.58
N ARG A 274 -47.30 -18.77 -0.36
CA ARG A 274 -48.63 -18.29 -0.02
C ARG A 274 -49.48 -19.53 0.18
N SER A 275 -49.60 -19.97 1.43
CA SER A 275 -50.72 -20.82 1.82
C SER A 275 -52.00 -20.19 1.25
N PRO A 276 -52.84 -20.91 0.48
CA PRO A 276 -54.20 -20.47 0.32
C PRO A 276 -54.84 -20.57 1.71
N THR A 277 -55.09 -19.44 2.35
CA THR A 277 -56.09 -19.40 3.43
C THR A 277 -57.37 -20.02 2.89
N PRO A 278 -57.90 -21.10 3.50
CA PRO A 278 -59.18 -21.64 3.09
C PRO A 278 -60.25 -20.70 3.63
N LEU A 279 -60.77 -19.82 2.78
CA LEU A 279 -62.01 -19.10 3.07
C LEU A 279 -63.14 -19.82 2.34
N GLU A 280 -63.77 -20.70 3.13
CA GLU A 280 -65.17 -21.11 3.14
C GLU A 280 -65.87 -21.36 1.80
N GLN A 281 -66.10 -22.64 1.54
CA GLN A 281 -67.39 -23.08 1.03
C GLN A 281 -68.46 -22.76 2.10
N HIS A 282 -69.39 -21.85 1.79
CA HIS A 282 -70.72 -21.89 2.38
C HIS A 282 -71.77 -21.45 1.34
N VAL A 283 -72.54 -22.47 0.93
CA VAL A 283 -73.92 -22.50 0.39
C VAL A 283 -74.22 -21.74 -0.89
#